data_AF-A0A6B3BNP5-F1
#
_entry.id   AF-A0A6B3BNP5-F1
#
_cell.length_a   1.000
_cell.length_b   1.000
_cell.length_c   1.000
_cell.angle_alpha   90.00
_cell.angle_beta   90.00
_cell.angle_gamma   90.00
#
_symmetry.space_group_name_H-M   'P 1'
#
loop_
_entity.id
_entity.type
_entity.pdbx_description
1 polymer ?
#
loop_
_entity_poly.entity_id
_entity_poly.type
_entity_poly.pdbx_seq_one_letter_code
_entity_poly.pdbx_strand_id
1 'polypeptide(L)'
;MAVIDFARTSFPDGAAWHLQISGSLESATMGSLLLLINERNTVTATAFKNAGKPGPVDRIVLSAVYADAARTMIEHALAMDDFVEDGEFPDGSLGATLVGLFEQLFPGRSITDIRLRRHQSPALFASDLQAAVKIFEVSR
;
A
#
# COMPACT_ATOMS: atom_id res chain seq x y z
N MET A 1 -5.13 -11.58 0.01
CA MET A 1 -3.69 -11.89 0.13
C MET A 1 -3.46 -13.35 -0.19
N ALA A 2 -2.26 -13.70 -0.64
CA ALA A 2 -1.84 -15.10 -0.79
C ALA A 2 -0.41 -15.29 -0.26
N VAL A 3 -0.10 -16.50 0.20
CA VAL A 3 1.25 -16.89 0.63
C VAL A 3 1.78 -17.87 -0.41
N ILE A 4 2.94 -17.58 -1.00
CA ILE A 4 3.53 -18.36 -2.10
C ILE A 4 5.07 -18.43 -2.00
N ASP A 5 5.69 -19.42 -2.66
CA ASP A 5 7.15 -19.49 -2.80
C ASP A 5 7.65 -18.59 -3.93
N PHE A 6 8.34 -17.48 -3.59
CA PHE A 6 8.86 -16.56 -4.61
C PHE A 6 9.94 -17.21 -5.48
N ALA A 7 10.67 -18.20 -4.98
CA ALA A 7 11.68 -18.94 -5.76
C ALA A 7 11.06 -19.78 -6.90
N ARG A 8 9.73 -19.89 -6.95
CA ARG A 8 8.98 -20.55 -8.03
C ARG A 8 8.27 -19.54 -8.95
N THR A 9 8.62 -18.26 -8.84
CA THR A 9 8.03 -17.15 -9.60
C THR A 9 9.12 -16.31 -10.26
N SER A 10 8.75 -15.18 -10.86
CA SER A 10 9.69 -14.17 -11.36
C SER A 10 10.12 -13.13 -10.30
N PHE A 11 9.58 -13.19 -9.09
CA PHE A 11 9.93 -12.26 -8.01
C PHE A 11 11.29 -12.63 -7.39
N PRO A 12 12.07 -11.65 -6.89
CA PRO A 12 13.32 -11.95 -6.21
C PRO A 12 13.11 -12.85 -4.98
N ASP A 13 13.85 -13.96 -4.90
CA ASP A 13 13.76 -14.94 -3.81
C ASP A 13 13.89 -14.34 -2.41
N GLY A 14 14.67 -13.26 -2.28
CA GLY A 14 14.93 -12.56 -1.03
C GLY A 14 13.86 -11.52 -0.65
N ALA A 15 12.91 -11.21 -1.54
CA ALA A 15 11.83 -10.26 -1.24
C ALA A 15 10.84 -10.89 -0.26
N ALA A 16 10.37 -10.11 0.71
CA ALA A 16 9.49 -10.61 1.76
C ALA A 16 7.99 -10.57 1.36
N TRP A 17 7.61 -9.59 0.54
CA TRP A 17 6.27 -9.43 -0.01
C TRP A 17 6.31 -8.75 -1.37
N HIS A 18 5.19 -8.77 -2.08
CA HIS A 18 4.95 -8.02 -3.30
C HIS A 18 3.49 -7.56 -3.33
N LEU A 19 3.26 -6.27 -3.60
CA LEU A 19 1.91 -5.76 -3.86
C LEU A 19 1.73 -5.62 -5.37
N GLN A 20 0.81 -6.41 -5.92
CA GLN A 20 0.37 -6.28 -7.29
C GLN A 20 -0.85 -5.36 -7.33
N ILE A 21 -0.77 -4.32 -8.17
CA ILE A 21 -1.88 -3.44 -8.52
C ILE A 21 -2.14 -3.62 -10.02
N SER A 22 -3.39 -3.88 -10.40
CA SER A 22 -3.78 -4.18 -11.79
C SER A 22 -5.14 -3.57 -12.12
N GLY A 23 -5.41 -3.37 -13.41
CA GLY A 23 -6.66 -2.77 -13.87
C GLY A 23 -6.64 -1.24 -13.87
N SER A 24 -7.81 -0.65 -14.14
CA SER A 24 -8.06 0.80 -14.09
C SER A 24 -8.67 1.21 -12.75
N LEU A 25 -8.80 2.51 -12.49
CA LEU A 25 -9.48 3.02 -11.30
C LEU A 25 -10.94 2.54 -11.20
N GLU A 26 -11.60 2.28 -12.32
CA GLU A 26 -12.95 1.71 -12.41
C GLU A 26 -13.04 0.23 -12.02
N SER A 27 -11.92 -0.47 -11.98
CA SER A 27 -11.90 -1.93 -11.75
C SER A 27 -12.19 -2.27 -10.29
N ALA A 28 -12.87 -3.39 -10.05
CA ALA A 28 -13.19 -3.84 -8.69
C ALA A 28 -11.92 -4.08 -7.84
N THR A 29 -11.82 -3.42 -6.68
CA THR A 29 -10.62 -3.45 -5.82
C THR A 29 -10.16 -4.85 -5.49
N MET A 30 -11.11 -5.74 -5.19
CA MET A 30 -10.83 -7.11 -4.75
C MET A 30 -10.11 -7.94 -5.82
N GLY A 31 -10.26 -7.60 -7.10
CA GLY A 31 -9.51 -8.19 -8.21
C GLY A 31 -8.27 -7.40 -8.63
N SER A 32 -8.22 -6.11 -8.28
CA SER A 32 -7.16 -5.18 -8.67
C SER A 32 -5.99 -5.12 -7.69
N LEU A 33 -6.18 -5.52 -6.43
CA LEU A 33 -5.14 -5.52 -5.40
C LEU A 33 -4.84 -6.92 -4.88
N LEU A 34 -3.61 -7.37 -5.08
CA LEU A 34 -3.13 -8.65 -4.55
C LEU A 34 -1.82 -8.48 -3.79
N LEU A 35 -1.90 -8.58 -2.46
CA LEU A 35 -0.73 -8.73 -1.60
C LEU A 35 -0.27 -10.19 -1.58
N LEU A 36 0.94 -10.43 -2.05
CA LEU A 36 1.64 -11.71 -2.03
C LEU A 36 2.71 -11.70 -0.94
N ILE A 37 2.71 -12.73 -0.09
CA ILE A 37 3.69 -12.92 0.97
C ILE A 37 4.61 -14.09 0.58
N ASN A 38 5.92 -13.88 0.67
CA ASN A 38 6.89 -14.93 0.39
C ASN A 38 6.98 -15.91 1.56
N GLU A 39 6.63 -17.19 1.33
CA GLU A 39 6.65 -18.22 2.37
C GLU A 39 8.06 -18.51 2.90
N ARG A 40 9.11 -18.26 2.08
CA ARG A 40 10.51 -18.43 2.49
C ARG A 40 10.97 -17.36 3.48
N ASN A 41 10.33 -16.19 3.48
CA ASN A 41 10.55 -15.20 4.53
C ASN A 41 9.69 -15.56 5.75
N THR A 42 10.22 -16.43 6.61
CA THR A 42 9.49 -16.98 7.76
C THR A 42 9.05 -15.90 8.75
N VAL A 43 9.78 -14.80 8.86
CA VAL A 43 9.43 -13.65 9.72
C VAL A 43 8.14 -13.00 9.23
N THR A 44 8.06 -12.66 7.95
CA THR A 44 6.85 -12.08 7.35
C THR A 44 5.70 -13.08 7.29
N ALA A 45 5.95 -14.31 6.84
CA ALA A 45 4.91 -15.33 6.74
C ALA A 45 4.28 -15.65 8.11
N THR A 46 5.10 -15.73 9.18
CA THR A 46 4.61 -15.95 10.55
C THR A 46 3.82 -14.76 11.07
N ALA A 47 4.25 -13.54 10.81
CA ALA A 47 3.52 -12.34 11.22
C ALA A 47 2.10 -12.31 10.61
N PHE A 48 1.97 -12.65 9.33
CA PHE A 48 0.66 -12.75 8.66
C PHE A 48 -0.18 -13.93 9.16
N LYS A 49 0.45 -15.07 9.48
CA LYS A 49 -0.23 -16.21 10.12
C LYS A 49 -0.80 -15.83 11.50
N ASN A 50 -0.07 -15.02 12.26
CA ASN A 50 -0.44 -14.59 13.61
C ASN A 50 -1.29 -13.31 13.64
N ALA A 51 -1.72 -12.78 12.49
CA ALA A 51 -2.36 -11.47 12.40
C ALA A 51 -3.64 -11.32 13.26
N GLY A 52 -4.32 -12.41 13.61
CA GLY A 52 -5.47 -12.39 14.53
C GLY A 52 -5.10 -12.13 16.00
N LYS A 53 -3.86 -12.42 16.41
CA LYS A 53 -3.32 -12.12 17.75
C LYS A 53 -1.80 -11.91 17.67
N PRO A 54 -1.35 -10.79 17.08
CA PRO A 54 0.05 -10.60 16.75
C PRO A 54 0.90 -10.35 18.00
N GLY A 55 2.01 -11.05 18.10
CA GLY A 55 3.05 -10.75 19.08
C GLY A 55 3.75 -9.41 18.80
N PRO A 56 4.66 -8.94 19.67
CA PRO A 56 5.34 -7.65 19.49
C PRO A 56 6.08 -7.54 18.15
N VAL A 57 6.79 -8.60 17.74
CA VAL A 57 7.50 -8.64 16.44
C VAL A 57 6.53 -8.66 15.27
N ASP A 58 5.46 -9.45 15.37
CA ASP A 58 4.44 -9.55 14.32
C ASP A 58 3.80 -8.17 14.06
N ARG A 59 3.53 -7.39 15.11
CA ARG A 59 2.99 -6.02 14.99
C ARG A 59 3.93 -5.10 14.20
N ILE A 60 5.24 -5.17 14.47
CA ILE A 60 6.24 -4.37 13.75
C ILE A 60 6.27 -4.77 12.27
N VAL A 61 6.26 -6.07 11.98
CA VAL A 61 6.29 -6.58 10.60
C VAL A 61 5.02 -6.19 9.86
N LEU A 62 3.83 -6.41 10.45
CA LEU A 62 2.55 -6.03 9.86
C LEU A 62 2.47 -4.52 9.61
N SER A 63 2.99 -3.70 10.53
CA SER A 63 3.09 -2.26 10.34
C SER A 63 3.96 -1.89 9.14
N ALA A 64 5.12 -2.54 8.99
CA ALA A 64 6.01 -2.30 7.87
C ALA A 64 5.36 -2.67 6.53
N VAL A 65 4.66 -3.82 6.47
CA VAL A 65 3.97 -4.24 5.24
C VAL A 65 2.78 -3.33 4.93
N TYR A 66 1.99 -2.94 5.93
CA TYR A 66 0.90 -1.98 5.74
C TYR A 66 1.42 -0.63 5.22
N ALA A 67 2.48 -0.11 5.84
CA ALA A 67 3.10 1.16 5.45
C ALA A 67 3.62 1.12 4.01
N ASP A 68 4.30 0.04 3.62
CA ASP A 68 4.81 -0.12 2.26
C ASP A 68 3.69 -0.33 1.23
N ALA A 69 2.65 -1.09 1.57
CA ALA A 69 1.49 -1.27 0.71
C ALA A 69 0.75 0.06 0.49
N ALA A 70 0.48 0.81 1.56
CA ALA A 70 -0.15 2.13 1.48
C ALA A 70 0.69 3.10 0.65
N ARG A 71 2.02 3.13 0.87
CA ARG A 71 2.95 3.93 0.07
C ARG A 71 2.86 3.57 -1.42
N THR A 72 2.94 2.29 -1.75
CA THR A 72 2.87 1.80 -3.14
C THR A 72 1.53 2.14 -3.80
N MET A 73 0.42 2.03 -3.07
CA MET A 73 -0.91 2.39 -3.56
C MET A 73 -1.03 3.88 -3.87
N ILE A 74 -0.55 4.75 -2.99
CA ILE A 74 -0.55 6.21 -3.22
C ILE A 74 0.37 6.59 -4.38
N GLU A 75 1.57 6.02 -4.45
CA GLU A 75 2.49 6.29 -5.56
C GLU A 75 1.89 5.86 -6.90
N HIS A 76 1.18 4.73 -6.92
CA HIS A 76 0.45 4.26 -8.09
C HIS A 76 -0.67 5.24 -8.46
N ALA A 77 -1.54 5.60 -7.51
CA ALA A 77 -2.65 6.53 -7.73
C ALA A 77 -2.17 7.87 -8.30
N LEU A 78 -1.16 8.47 -7.68
CA LEU A 78 -0.61 9.77 -8.11
C LEU A 78 0.08 9.71 -9.48
N ALA A 79 0.43 8.53 -9.98
CA ALA A 79 0.99 8.34 -11.32
C ALA A 79 -0.10 8.20 -12.40
N MET A 80 -1.37 8.03 -12.01
CA MET A 80 -2.49 7.96 -12.94
C MET A 80 -3.08 9.35 -13.15
N ASP A 81 -3.32 9.72 -14.41
CA ASP A 81 -3.81 11.06 -14.78
C ASP A 81 -5.29 11.27 -14.43
N ASP A 82 -6.07 10.19 -14.41
CA ASP A 82 -7.50 10.15 -14.06
C ASP A 82 -7.75 10.20 -12.54
N PHE A 83 -6.70 10.06 -11.72
CA PHE A 83 -6.81 10.25 -10.27
C PHE A 83 -6.80 11.74 -9.92
N VAL A 84 -7.98 12.37 -9.88
CA VAL A 84 -8.16 13.82 -9.64
C VAL A 84 -9.17 14.06 -8.52
N GLU A 85 -9.22 15.28 -7.97
CA GLU A 85 -10.06 15.63 -6.82
C GLU A 85 -11.55 15.31 -7.03
N ASP A 86 -12.08 15.61 -8.21
CA ASP A 86 -13.49 15.41 -8.55
C ASP A 86 -13.73 14.08 -9.31
N GLY A 87 -12.79 13.14 -9.19
CA GLY A 87 -12.91 11.82 -9.79
C GLY A 87 -14.03 11.01 -9.14
N GLU A 88 -15.09 10.71 -9.88
CA GLU A 88 -16.16 9.83 -9.43
C GLU A 88 -15.82 8.38 -9.79
N PHE A 89 -15.60 7.54 -8.78
CA PHE A 89 -15.31 6.12 -8.98
C PHE A 89 -16.43 5.25 -8.37
N PRO A 90 -16.79 4.12 -9.00
CA PRO A 90 -17.80 3.23 -8.46
C PRO A 90 -17.46 2.74 -7.05
N ASP A 91 -18.46 2.54 -6.21
CA ASP A 91 -18.28 1.95 -4.88
C ASP A 91 -17.59 0.57 -4.98
N GLY A 92 -16.54 0.38 -4.18
CA GLY A 92 -15.75 -0.86 -4.20
C GLY A 92 -14.78 -0.99 -5.38
N SER A 93 -14.61 0.07 -6.17
CA SER A 93 -13.56 0.17 -7.20
C SER A 93 -12.20 0.56 -6.61
N LEU A 94 -11.15 0.29 -7.38
CA LEU A 94 -9.78 0.65 -7.04
C LEU A 94 -9.66 2.16 -6.81
N GLY A 95 -10.28 2.98 -7.65
CA GLY A 95 -10.31 4.43 -7.52
C GLY A 95 -10.93 4.88 -6.20
N ALA A 96 -12.13 4.39 -5.87
CA ALA A 96 -12.78 4.72 -4.59
C ALA A 96 -11.92 4.31 -3.38
N THR A 97 -11.22 3.17 -3.48
CA THR A 97 -10.30 2.70 -2.43
C THR A 97 -9.07 3.60 -2.29
N LEU A 98 -8.49 4.04 -3.41
CA LEU A 98 -7.32 4.92 -3.43
C LEU A 98 -7.67 6.33 -2.95
N VAL A 99 -8.85 6.85 -3.28
CA VAL A 99 -9.37 8.13 -2.74
C VAL A 99 -9.48 8.04 -1.23
N GLY A 100 -10.15 7.01 -0.69
CA GLY A 100 -10.29 6.85 0.76
C GLY A 100 -8.94 6.72 1.48
N LEU A 101 -7.98 6.00 0.88
CA LEU A 101 -6.63 5.91 1.43
C LEU A 101 -5.91 7.27 1.39
N PHE A 102 -6.06 8.04 0.29
CA PHE A 102 -5.47 9.36 0.14
C PHE A 102 -6.01 10.33 1.19
N GLU A 103 -7.33 10.39 1.39
CA GLU A 103 -7.97 11.24 2.40
C GLU A 103 -7.51 10.90 3.82
N GLN A 104 -7.32 9.61 4.12
CA GLN A 104 -6.80 9.16 5.41
C GLN A 104 -5.36 9.63 5.66
N LEU A 105 -4.50 9.57 4.63
CA LEU A 105 -3.07 9.89 4.75
C LEU A 105 -2.79 11.39 4.65
N PHE A 106 -3.59 12.12 3.86
CA PHE A 106 -3.41 13.55 3.59
C PHE A 106 -4.69 14.35 3.88
N PRO A 107 -5.18 14.37 5.13
CA PRO A 107 -6.45 15.01 5.46
C PRO A 107 -6.43 16.50 5.10
N GLY A 108 -7.44 16.92 4.32
CA GLY A 108 -7.61 18.32 3.88
C GLY A 108 -6.61 18.79 2.83
N ARG A 109 -5.84 17.89 2.21
CA ARG A 109 -4.91 18.22 1.12
C ARG A 109 -5.52 17.85 -0.24
N SER A 110 -5.20 18.61 -1.27
CA SER A 110 -5.61 18.31 -2.64
C SER A 110 -4.68 17.26 -3.28
N ILE A 111 -5.22 16.42 -4.16
CA ILE A 111 -4.47 15.43 -4.94
C ILE A 111 -3.43 16.12 -5.82
N THR A 112 -3.81 17.23 -6.44
CA THR A 112 -2.99 18.11 -7.28
C THR A 112 -1.80 18.66 -6.51
N ASP A 113 -1.98 19.15 -5.28
CA ASP A 113 -0.86 19.66 -4.46
C ASP A 113 0.12 18.55 -4.08
N ILE A 114 -0.39 17.36 -3.73
CA ILE A 114 0.46 16.22 -3.38
C ILE A 114 1.20 15.69 -4.62
N ARG A 115 0.54 15.64 -5.79
CA ARG A 115 1.18 15.31 -7.06
C ARG A 115 2.27 16.33 -7.41
N LEU A 116 2.00 17.63 -7.26
CA LEU A 116 2.98 18.69 -7.48
C LEU A 116 4.17 18.55 -6.51
N ARG A 117 3.92 18.30 -5.23
CA ARG A 117 4.94 18.02 -4.20
C ARG A 117 5.82 16.84 -4.58
N ARG A 118 5.23 15.75 -5.08
CA ARG A 118 5.96 14.57 -5.58
C ARG A 118 6.88 14.92 -6.74
N HIS A 119 6.44 15.78 -7.67
CA HIS A 119 7.27 16.19 -8.82
C HIS A 119 8.37 17.18 -8.44
N GLN A 120 8.08 18.18 -7.62
CA GLN A 120 9.02 19.24 -7.27
C GLN A 120 10.05 18.79 -6.23
N SER A 121 9.63 17.98 -5.26
CA SER A 121 10.45 17.54 -4.13
C SER A 121 10.20 16.07 -3.78
N PRO A 122 10.63 15.11 -4.63
CA PRO A 122 10.37 13.68 -4.43
C PRO A 122 10.84 13.16 -3.06
N ALA A 123 12.01 13.61 -2.58
CA ALA A 123 12.55 13.19 -1.29
C ALA A 123 11.66 13.66 -0.11
N LEU A 124 11.16 14.90 -0.18
CA LEU A 124 10.26 15.43 0.84
C LEU A 124 8.89 14.75 0.80
N PHE A 125 8.35 14.50 -0.40
CA PHE A 125 7.15 13.70 -0.56
C PHE A 125 7.28 12.32 0.08
N ALA A 126 8.42 11.63 -0.14
CA ALA A 126 8.67 10.32 0.45
C ALA A 126 8.68 10.37 1.99
N SER A 127 9.29 11.42 2.58
CA SER A 127 9.26 11.64 4.03
C SER A 127 7.86 11.99 4.55
N ASP A 128 7.12 12.86 3.85
CA ASP A 128 5.74 13.23 4.20
C ASP A 128 4.84 11.98 4.20
N LEU A 129 4.96 11.11 3.19
CA LEU A 129 4.21 9.86 3.08
C LEU A 129 4.63 8.84 4.13
N GLN A 130 5.94 8.69 4.41
CA GLN A 130 6.42 7.81 5.49
C GLN A 130 5.90 8.24 6.86
N ALA A 131 5.81 9.55 7.13
CA ALA A 131 5.21 10.06 8.35
C ALA A 131 3.69 9.77 8.40
N ALA A 132 2.99 9.95 7.28
CA ALA A 132 1.54 9.72 7.19
C ALA A 132 1.12 8.27 7.45
N VAL A 133 1.92 7.29 7.00
CA VAL A 133 1.62 5.86 7.20
C VAL A 133 1.90 5.35 8.61
N LYS A 134 2.50 6.18 9.49
CA LYS A 134 2.69 5.89 10.92
C LYS A 134 3.33 4.53 11.20
N ILE A 135 4.33 4.18 10.40
CA ILE A 135 5.09 2.93 10.59
C ILE A 135 5.66 2.89 12.01
N PHE A 136 5.52 1.74 12.67
CA PHE A 136 5.89 1.49 14.07
C PHE A 136 5.00 2.11 15.16
N GLU A 137 3.93 2.83 14.81
CA GLU A 137 2.99 3.41 15.79
C GLU A 137 1.75 2.53 16.03
N VAL A 138 1.86 1.21 15.83
CA VAL A 138 0.74 0.27 15.97
C VAL A 138 0.10 0.45 17.35
N SER A 139 -1.07 1.08 17.38
CA SER A 139 -1.83 1.32 18.59
C SER A 139 -2.11 -0.03 19.27
N ARG A 140 -1.95 -0.06 20.59
CA ARG A 140 -1.94 -1.27 21.41
C ARG A 140 -3.19 -2.12 21.26
#